data_AF-A0A2E6QUH2-F1
#
_entry.id   AF-A0A2E6QUH2-F1
#
_cell.length_a   1.000
_cell.length_b   1.000
_cell.length_c   1.000
_cell.angle_alpha   90.00
_cell.angle_beta   90.00
_cell.angle_gamma   90.00
#
_symmetry.space_group_name_H-M   'P 1'
#
loop_
_entity.id
_entity.type
_entity.pdbx_description
1 polymer ?
#
loop_
_entity_poly.entity_id
_entity_poly.type
_entity_poly.pdbx_seq_one_letter_code
_entity_poly.pdbx_strand_id
1 'polypeptide(L)'
;MNTIKKIILTCLCLSIFSVSFGQQMHANQKESMKLKKNSVQAVEFLTKELKLDDKQRVIFMNAFAEYANNMQKAIKKSARPSADDQDVANNKRNPQKATHQYMLRFSKKRDEIVKASLKKKQLSKYDDLIRSIHPFTLDIREKKKK
;
A
#
# COMPACT_ATOMS: atom_id res chain seq x y z
N MET A 1 13.53 30.82 43.94
CA MET A 1 13.37 29.36 43.66
C MET A 1 12.52 29.07 42.40
N ASN A 2 12.53 29.94 41.38
CA ASN A 2 11.53 29.93 40.29
C ASN A 2 12.09 29.71 38.87
N THR A 3 13.39 29.84 38.64
CA THR A 3 13.99 29.77 37.29
C THR A 3 14.34 28.34 36.89
N ILE A 4 14.93 27.57 37.80
CA ILE A 4 15.31 26.16 37.57
C ILE A 4 14.07 25.28 37.31
N LYS A 5 12.97 25.53 38.04
CA LYS A 5 11.69 24.83 37.84
C LYS A 5 11.08 25.11 36.46
N LYS A 6 11.24 26.33 35.93
CA LYS A 6 10.78 26.71 34.58
C LYS A 6 11.58 26.01 33.49
N ILE A 7 12.91 25.93 33.62
CA ILE A 7 13.78 25.27 32.63
C ILE A 7 13.48 23.77 32.52
N ILE A 8 13.29 23.10 33.66
CA ILE A 8 12.95 21.66 33.70
C ILE A 8 11.60 21.42 33.02
N LEU A 9 10.61 22.29 33.27
CA LEU A 9 9.29 22.19 32.64
C LEU A 9 9.36 22.38 31.12
N THR A 10 10.15 23.35 30.63
CA THR A 10 10.33 23.57 29.18
C THR A 10 11.03 22.40 28.49
N CYS A 11 12.06 21.80 29.12
CA CYS A 11 12.70 20.59 28.62
C CYS A 11 11.75 19.38 28.60
N LEU A 12 10.87 19.25 29.60
CA LEU A 12 9.86 18.20 29.66
C LEU A 12 8.80 18.37 28.55
N CYS A 13 8.38 19.60 28.27
CA CYS A 13 7.45 19.89 27.17
C CYS A 13 8.08 19.59 25.80
N LEU A 14 9.34 19.97 25.56
CA LEU A 14 10.05 19.70 24.29
C LEU A 14 10.24 18.21 24.00
N SER A 15 10.39 17.39 25.05
CA SER A 15 10.53 15.94 24.90
C SER A 15 9.20 15.25 24.53
N ILE A 16 8.05 15.75 25.01
CA ILE A 16 6.74 15.20 24.66
C ILE A 16 6.40 15.43 23.17
N PHE A 17 6.75 16.59 22.61
CA PHE A 17 6.54 16.87 21.17
C PHE A 17 7.39 15.99 20.24
N SER A 18 8.61 15.61 20.67
CA SER A 18 9.51 14.79 19.87
C SER A 18 9.02 13.34 19.73
N VAL A 19 8.33 12.80 20.74
CA VAL A 19 7.83 11.41 20.75
C VAL A 19 6.66 11.23 19.75
N SER A 20 5.78 12.23 19.62
CA SER A 20 4.61 12.15 18.74
C SER A 20 4.98 12.05 17.25
N PHE A 21 6.00 12.79 16.81
CA PHE A 21 6.45 12.76 15.42
C PHE A 21 7.22 11.47 15.06
N GLY A 22 8.01 10.92 16.00
CA GLY A 22 8.78 9.69 15.78
C GLY A 22 7.91 8.45 15.55
N GLN A 23 6.81 8.31 16.28
CA GLN A 23 5.90 7.15 16.14
C GLN A 23 5.19 7.11 14.78
N GLN A 24 4.82 8.28 14.23
CA GLN A 24 4.16 8.36 12.92
C GLN A 24 5.09 7.95 11.76
N MET A 25 6.40 8.23 11.86
CA MET A 25 7.36 7.80 10.84
C MET A 25 7.55 6.27 10.84
N HIS A 26 7.66 5.64 12.00
CA HIS A 26 7.85 4.19 12.11
C HIS A 26 6.63 3.38 11.64
N ALA A 27 5.41 3.83 11.92
CA ALA A 27 4.19 3.16 11.46
C ALA A 27 4.09 3.13 9.92
N ASN A 28 4.34 4.27 9.27
CA ASN A 28 4.31 4.38 7.81
C ASN A 28 5.42 3.55 7.12
N GLN A 29 6.57 3.37 7.79
CA GLN A 29 7.67 2.56 7.27
C GLN A 29 7.36 1.05 7.36
N LYS A 30 6.72 0.59 8.45
CA LYS A 30 6.30 -0.81 8.61
C LYS A 30 5.27 -1.21 7.55
N GLU A 31 4.27 -0.37 7.29
CA GLU A 31 3.24 -0.63 6.28
C GLU A 31 3.82 -0.68 4.85
N SER A 32 4.78 0.21 4.56
CA SER A 32 5.54 0.19 3.31
C SER A 32 6.30 -1.12 3.08
N MET A 33 6.99 -1.62 4.10
CA MET A 33 7.75 -2.85 3.99
C MET A 33 6.84 -4.06 3.77
N LYS A 34 5.65 -4.05 4.41
CA LYS A 34 4.66 -5.11 4.23
C LYS A 34 4.15 -5.19 2.78
N LEU A 35 3.75 -4.06 2.18
CA LEU A 35 3.27 -4.02 0.79
C LEU A 35 4.30 -4.54 -0.21
N LYS A 36 5.57 -4.17 -0.05
CA LYS A 36 6.66 -4.66 -0.89
C LYS A 36 6.86 -6.16 -0.74
N LYS A 37 6.93 -6.66 0.49
CA LYS A 37 7.06 -8.10 0.76
C LYS A 37 5.90 -8.89 0.13
N ASN A 38 4.68 -8.42 0.34
CA ASN A 38 3.47 -9.05 -0.17
C ASN A 38 3.41 -9.03 -1.70
N SER A 39 3.93 -7.98 -2.35
CA SER A 39 4.02 -7.94 -3.81
C SER A 39 4.91 -9.05 -4.38
N VAL A 40 6.03 -9.37 -3.71
CA VAL A 40 6.90 -10.48 -4.11
C VAL A 40 6.19 -11.82 -3.92
N GLN A 41 5.56 -12.02 -2.75
CA GLN A 41 4.82 -13.25 -2.45
C GLN A 41 3.65 -13.48 -3.44
N ALA A 42 2.92 -12.42 -3.79
CA ALA A 42 1.86 -12.49 -4.80
C ALA A 42 2.39 -12.94 -6.16
N VAL A 43 3.57 -12.45 -6.57
CA VAL A 43 4.20 -12.86 -7.83
C VAL A 43 4.71 -14.30 -7.75
N GLU A 44 5.30 -14.74 -6.64
CA GLU A 44 5.71 -16.13 -6.43
C GLU A 44 4.52 -17.10 -6.53
N PHE A 45 3.41 -16.74 -5.88
CA PHE A 45 2.16 -17.49 -5.96
C PHE A 45 1.65 -17.58 -7.41
N LEU A 46 1.56 -16.45 -8.12
CA LEU A 46 1.10 -16.44 -9.52
C LEU A 46 2.06 -17.18 -10.45
N THR A 47 3.37 -17.09 -10.20
CA THR A 47 4.41 -17.83 -10.96
C THR A 47 4.19 -19.32 -10.86
N LYS A 48 3.93 -19.83 -9.65
CA LYS A 48 3.65 -21.25 -9.40
C LYS A 48 2.35 -21.71 -10.06
N GLU A 49 1.26 -20.98 -9.84
CA GLU A 49 -0.08 -21.38 -10.28
C GLU A 49 -0.29 -21.24 -11.80
N LEU A 50 0.31 -20.23 -12.42
CA LEU A 50 0.22 -19.99 -13.87
C LEU A 50 1.35 -20.62 -14.67
N LYS A 51 2.36 -21.18 -13.99
CA LYS A 51 3.60 -21.72 -14.58
C LYS A 51 4.24 -20.69 -15.51
N LEU A 52 4.52 -19.50 -14.96
CA LEU A 52 5.11 -18.40 -15.72
C LEU A 52 6.55 -18.74 -16.11
N ASP A 53 6.94 -18.38 -17.34
CA ASP A 53 8.35 -18.38 -17.73
C ASP A 53 9.12 -17.19 -17.11
N ASP A 54 10.44 -17.18 -17.23
CA ASP A 54 11.28 -16.14 -16.63
C ASP A 54 10.95 -14.74 -17.14
N LYS A 55 10.60 -14.60 -18.43
CA LYS A 55 10.23 -13.29 -19.01
C LYS A 55 8.90 -12.80 -18.44
N GLN A 56 7.90 -13.67 -18.40
CA GLN A 56 6.60 -13.39 -17.78
C GLN A 56 6.77 -13.05 -16.30
N ARG A 57 7.58 -13.81 -15.56
CA ARG A 57 7.87 -13.55 -14.15
C ARG A 57 8.48 -12.16 -13.93
N VAL A 58 9.43 -11.74 -14.76
CA VAL A 58 10.01 -10.38 -14.69
C VAL A 58 8.95 -9.31 -14.95
N ILE A 59 8.07 -9.50 -15.93
CA ILE A 59 6.97 -8.57 -16.22
C ILE A 59 6.03 -8.46 -15.00
N PHE A 60 5.69 -9.58 -14.37
CA PHE A 60 4.88 -9.62 -13.16
C PHE A 60 5.56 -8.90 -11.99
N MET A 61 6.84 -9.17 -11.75
CA MET A 61 7.63 -8.50 -10.71
C MET A 61 7.60 -6.98 -10.88
N ASN A 62 7.83 -6.49 -12.10
CA ASN A 62 7.83 -5.06 -12.39
C ASN A 62 6.44 -4.44 -12.20
N ALA A 63 5.38 -5.09 -12.71
CA ALA A 63 4.01 -4.58 -12.61
C ALA A 63 3.52 -4.54 -11.16
N PHE A 64 3.82 -5.58 -10.36
CA PHE A 64 3.44 -5.63 -8.94
C PHE A 64 4.29 -4.69 -8.07
N ALA A 65 5.57 -4.51 -8.37
CA ALA A 65 6.41 -3.53 -7.70
C ALA A 65 5.94 -2.10 -7.98
N GLU A 66 5.60 -1.78 -9.23
CA GLU A 66 5.03 -0.48 -9.59
C GLU A 66 3.71 -0.24 -8.87
N TYR A 67 2.82 -1.24 -8.87
CA TYR A 67 1.55 -1.19 -8.13
C TYR A 67 1.76 -0.90 -6.64
N ALA A 68 2.64 -1.64 -5.96
CA ALA A 68 2.91 -1.47 -4.54
C ALA A 68 3.45 -0.07 -4.23
N ASN A 69 4.38 0.44 -5.05
CA ASN A 69 4.92 1.79 -4.92
C ASN A 69 3.85 2.87 -5.11
N ASN A 70 2.99 2.71 -6.11
CA ASN A 70 1.90 3.65 -6.39
C ASN A 70 0.83 3.64 -5.27
N MET A 71 0.48 2.47 -4.76
CA MET A 71 -0.42 2.33 -3.62
C MET A 71 0.15 2.97 -2.36
N GLN A 72 1.44 2.77 -2.08
CA GLN A 72 2.09 3.41 -0.94
C GLN A 72 2.03 4.95 -1.04
N LYS A 73 2.27 5.51 -2.24
CA LYS A 73 2.15 6.95 -2.48
C LYS A 73 0.71 7.44 -2.28
N ALA A 74 -0.28 6.68 -2.77
CA ALA A 74 -1.69 7.00 -2.61
C ALA A 74 -2.12 7.01 -1.14
N ILE A 75 -1.73 5.98 -0.36
CA ILE A 75 -2.02 5.89 1.08
C ILE A 75 -1.42 7.10 1.83
N LYS A 76 -0.15 7.43 1.56
CA LYS A 76 0.51 8.62 2.13
C LYS A 76 -0.21 9.91 1.77
N LYS A 77 -0.70 10.03 0.53
CA LYS A 77 -1.44 11.22 0.08
C LYS A 77 -2.80 11.34 0.75
N SER A 78 -3.53 10.24 0.91
CA SER A 78 -4.85 10.23 1.57
C SER A 78 -4.77 10.40 3.09
N ALA A 79 -3.61 10.11 3.70
CA ALA A 79 -3.41 10.23 5.14
C ALA A 79 -2.94 11.63 5.59
N ARG A 80 -2.52 12.51 4.66
CA ARG A 80 -2.13 13.88 5.00
C ARG A 80 -3.39 14.74 5.18
N PRO A 81 -3.59 15.37 6.34
CA PRO A 81 -4.58 16.45 6.44
C PRO A 81 -4.14 17.57 5.48
N SER A 82 -5.00 17.99 4.56
CA SER A 82 -4.71 19.14 3.69
C SER A 82 -4.47 20.36 4.59
N ALA A 83 -3.32 21.00 4.47
CA ALA A 83 -3.01 22.22 5.23
C ALA A 83 -3.85 23.43 4.78
N ASP A 84 -4.48 23.36 3.60
CA ASP A 84 -5.30 24.44 3.00
C ASP A 84 -6.82 24.26 3.19
N ASP A 85 -7.31 23.20 3.83
CA ASP A 85 -8.76 22.99 3.98
C ASP A 85 -9.28 23.69 5.27
N GLN A 86 -9.19 25.02 5.33
CA GLN A 86 -10.01 25.81 6.29
C GLN A 86 -11.47 25.96 5.82
N ASP A 87 -11.79 25.62 4.57
CA ASP A 87 -13.11 25.89 3.95
C ASP A 87 -14.02 24.66 3.74
N VAL A 88 -13.72 23.49 4.32
CA VAL A 88 -14.46 22.26 4.02
C VAL A 88 -15.07 21.60 5.27
N ALA A 89 -15.82 22.38 6.05
CA ALA A 89 -16.66 21.83 7.11
C ALA A 89 -17.79 20.92 6.60
N ASN A 90 -18.14 20.98 5.30
CA ASN A 90 -19.29 20.26 4.73
C ASN A 90 -18.96 19.14 3.74
N ASN A 91 -17.71 18.92 3.37
CA ASN A 91 -17.33 17.85 2.44
C ASN A 91 -16.24 16.98 3.04
N LYS A 92 -16.63 16.12 3.98
CA LYS A 92 -15.82 15.10 4.64
C LYS A 92 -15.27 14.15 3.58
N ARG A 93 -14.16 14.51 2.92
CA ARG A 93 -13.43 13.66 1.98
C ARG A 93 -13.06 12.39 2.74
N ASN A 94 -13.81 11.32 2.52
CA ASN A 94 -13.52 10.05 3.16
C ASN A 94 -12.22 9.52 2.54
N PRO A 95 -11.08 9.52 3.27
CA PRO A 95 -9.78 9.15 2.71
C PRO A 95 -9.80 7.74 2.12
N GLN A 96 -10.64 6.85 2.65
CA GLN A 96 -10.84 5.50 2.12
C GLN A 96 -11.39 5.50 0.68
N LYS A 97 -12.31 6.42 0.34
CA LYS A 97 -12.87 6.52 -1.02
C LYS A 97 -11.80 6.94 -2.03
N ALA A 98 -10.92 7.88 -1.65
CA ALA A 98 -9.83 8.34 -2.49
C ALA A 98 -8.79 7.22 -2.72
N THR A 99 -8.38 6.52 -1.66
CA THR A 99 -7.45 5.37 -1.78
C THR A 99 -8.06 4.26 -2.64
N HIS A 100 -9.36 4.02 -2.53
CA HIS A 100 -10.06 3.03 -3.34
C HIS A 100 -10.03 3.37 -4.85
N GLN A 101 -10.26 4.64 -5.22
CA GLN A 101 -10.16 5.05 -6.63
C GLN A 101 -8.75 4.84 -7.20
N TYR A 102 -7.71 5.18 -6.43
CA TYR A 102 -6.33 4.91 -6.82
C TYR A 102 -6.07 3.41 -7.00
N MET A 103 -6.56 2.59 -6.08
CA MET A 103 -6.46 1.13 -6.12
C MET A 103 -7.08 0.54 -7.40
N LEU A 104 -8.28 0.97 -7.79
CA LEU A 104 -8.92 0.50 -9.03
C LEU A 104 -8.08 0.86 -10.26
N ARG A 105 -7.60 2.12 -10.34
CA ARG A 105 -6.79 2.59 -11.47
C ARG A 105 -5.47 1.83 -11.58
N PHE A 106 -4.77 1.65 -10.46
CA PHE A 106 -3.48 0.95 -10.46
C PHE A 106 -3.65 -0.55 -10.69
N SER A 107 -4.73 -1.15 -10.18
CA SER A 107 -5.04 -2.57 -10.45
C SER A 107 -5.30 -2.78 -11.93
N LYS A 108 -6.11 -1.92 -12.56
CA LYS A 108 -6.36 -1.97 -14.00
C LYS A 108 -5.06 -1.88 -14.81
N LYS A 109 -4.19 -0.91 -14.51
CA LYS A 109 -2.89 -0.77 -15.19
C LYS A 109 -2.01 -2.00 -15.03
N ARG A 110 -1.91 -2.54 -13.81
CA ARG A 110 -1.16 -3.78 -13.54
C ARG A 110 -1.72 -4.93 -14.37
N ASP A 111 -3.04 -5.10 -14.37
CA ASP A 111 -3.73 -6.20 -15.02
C ASP A 111 -3.58 -6.14 -16.54
N GLU A 112 -3.64 -4.96 -17.15
CA GLU A 112 -3.38 -4.75 -18.58
C GLU A 112 -1.96 -5.21 -18.96
N ILE A 113 -0.94 -4.80 -18.21
CA ILE A 113 0.46 -5.16 -18.46
C ILE A 113 0.66 -6.69 -18.35
N VAL A 114 0.18 -7.30 -17.27
CA VAL A 114 0.39 -8.74 -17.06
C VAL A 114 -0.41 -9.56 -18.07
N LYS A 115 -1.67 -9.22 -18.33
CA LYS A 115 -2.51 -9.94 -19.29
C LYS A 115 -1.95 -9.90 -20.71
N ALA A 116 -1.32 -8.80 -21.12
CA ALA A 116 -0.66 -8.70 -22.42
C ALA A 116 0.46 -9.73 -22.62
N SER A 117 1.07 -10.22 -21.53
CA SER A 117 2.13 -11.23 -21.57
C SER A 117 1.64 -12.68 -21.43
N LEU A 118 0.36 -12.90 -21.14
CA LEU A 118 -0.21 -14.22 -20.87
C LEU A 118 -0.79 -14.89 -22.11
N LYS A 119 -0.66 -16.22 -22.17
CA LYS A 119 -1.36 -17.05 -23.18
C LYS A 119 -2.84 -17.18 -22.82
N LYS A 120 -3.69 -17.48 -23.80
CA LYS A 120 -5.15 -17.67 -23.61
C LYS A 120 -5.53 -18.61 -22.46
N LYS A 121 -4.81 -19.73 -22.30
CA LYS A 121 -5.02 -20.68 -21.18
C LYS A 121 -4.63 -20.10 -19.81
N GLN A 122 -3.62 -19.24 -19.75
CA GLN A 122 -3.18 -18.59 -18.50
C GLN A 122 -4.12 -17.43 -18.13
N LEU A 123 -4.64 -16.69 -19.11
CA LEU A 123 -5.57 -15.57 -18.90
C LEU A 123 -6.81 -15.97 -18.10
N SER A 124 -7.46 -17.07 -18.49
CA SER A 124 -8.65 -17.57 -17.77
C SER A 124 -8.35 -17.91 -16.31
N LYS A 125 -7.18 -18.51 -16.03
CA LYS A 125 -6.77 -18.84 -14.66
C LYS A 125 -6.38 -17.60 -13.86
N TYR A 126 -5.77 -16.62 -14.51
CA TYR A 126 -5.32 -15.38 -13.89
C TYR A 126 -6.49 -14.63 -13.24
N ASP A 127 -7.62 -14.53 -13.94
CA ASP A 127 -8.81 -13.82 -13.44
C ASP A 127 -9.41 -14.46 -12.18
N ASP A 128 -9.24 -15.77 -12.00
CA ASP A 128 -9.65 -16.48 -10.78
C ASP A 128 -8.62 -16.36 -9.66
N LEU A 129 -7.34 -16.45 -10.00
CA LEU A 129 -6.24 -16.37 -9.03
C LEU A 129 -6.11 -14.96 -8.44
N ILE A 130 -6.30 -13.91 -9.24
CA ILE A 130 -6.18 -12.53 -8.79
C ILE A 130 -7.23 -12.18 -7.73
N ARG A 131 -8.40 -12.83 -7.73
CA ARG A 131 -9.43 -12.70 -6.70
C ARG A 131 -9.01 -13.25 -5.34
N SER A 132 -8.00 -14.12 -5.33
CA SER A 132 -7.40 -14.65 -4.09
C SER A 132 -6.38 -13.68 -3.49
N ILE A 133 -5.98 -12.62 -4.21
CA ILE A 133 -5.03 -11.62 -3.72
C ILE A 133 -5.80 -10.39 -3.24
N HIS A 134 -5.56 -9.96 -2.00
CA HIS A 134 -6.20 -8.77 -1.46
C HIS A 134 -5.72 -7.51 -2.21
N PRO A 135 -6.62 -6.66 -2.75
CA PRO A 135 -6.19 -5.53 -3.58
C PRO A 135 -5.35 -4.50 -2.82
N PHE A 136 -5.70 -4.18 -1.58
CA PHE A 136 -4.97 -3.18 -0.80
C PHE A 136 -3.66 -3.68 -0.18
N THR A 137 -3.62 -4.89 0.38
CA THR A 137 -2.46 -5.38 1.11
C THR A 137 -1.58 -6.31 0.28
N LEU A 138 -2.08 -6.82 -0.85
CA LEU A 138 -1.49 -7.91 -1.63
C LEU A 138 -1.31 -9.22 -0.84
N ASP A 139 -1.98 -9.36 0.30
CA ASP A 139 -2.00 -10.63 1.04
C ASP A 139 -2.76 -11.68 0.24
N ILE A 140 -2.20 -12.90 0.17
CA ILE A 140 -2.85 -14.04 -0.46
C ILE A 140 -3.85 -14.62 0.53
N ARG A 141 -5.13 -14.63 0.16
CA ARG A 141 -6.18 -15.30 0.93
C ARG A 141 -6.11 -16.79 0.60
N GLU A 142 -5.80 -17.60 1.61
CA GLU A 142 -5.88 -19.04 1.46
C GLU A 142 -7.32 -19.44 1.11
N LYS A 143 -7.50 -20.18 0.02
CA LYS A 143 -8.79 -20.83 -0.25
C LYS A 143 -9.03 -21.80 0.91
N LYS A 144 -10.01 -21.51 1.78
CA LYS A 144 -10.50 -22.50 2.74
C LYS A 144 -10.85 -23.75 1.95
N LYS A 145 -10.12 -24.84 2.16
CA LYS A 145 -10.47 -26.15 1.61
C LYS A 145 -11.89 -26.45 2.10
N LYS A 146 -12.83 -26.56 1.16
CA LYS A 146 -14.15 -27.15 1.41
C LYS A 146 -14.02 -28.65 1.34
#